data_AF-A0A1S0THD3-F1
#
_entry.id   AF-A0A1S0THD3-F1
#
_cell.length_a   1.000
_cell.length_b   1.000
_cell.length_c   1.000
_cell.angle_alpha   90.00
_cell.angle_beta   90.00
_cell.angle_gamma   90.00
#
_symmetry.space_group_name_H-M   'P 1'
#
loop_
_entity.id
_entity.type
_entity.pdbx_description
1 polymer ?
#
loop_
_entity_poly.entity_id
_entity_poly.type
_entity_poly.pdbx_seq_one_letter_code
_entity_poly.pdbx_strand_id
1 'polypeptide(L)'
;MAGTPPRRHFKSLFANYSASPGLSAALKIPGIFRHYDASHRQFTCTLMDDERLYDALQMQMNEIYSNENECNVALRVKRMGIYAAHVNDSWKRVRVDQIDYDTNQCSIETVDDGQLLKLSRYELFVLHPKLLTNQYKRTFGVRFVLPRKCGSIFSIIN
;
A
#
# COMPACT_ATOMS: atom_id res chain seq x y z
N MET A 1 -1.81 22.75 17.51
CA MET A 1 -1.53 22.82 16.06
C MET A 1 -0.74 21.58 15.69
N ALA A 2 -1.39 20.58 15.09
CA ALA A 2 -0.73 19.35 14.66
C ALA A 2 -0.04 19.61 13.32
N GLY A 3 1.29 19.70 13.33
CA GLY A 3 2.08 19.86 12.12
C GLY A 3 1.97 18.62 11.24
N THR A 4 1.69 18.82 9.94
CA THR A 4 1.77 17.79 8.91
C THR A 4 3.11 17.06 8.99
N PRO A 5 3.13 15.72 9.05
CA PRO A 5 4.39 14.99 9.06
C PRO A 5 5.13 15.25 7.74
N PRO A 6 6.46 15.45 7.77
CA PRO A 6 7.23 15.77 6.58
C PRO A 6 7.14 14.61 5.58
N ARG A 7 6.59 14.86 4.40
CA ARG A 7 6.63 13.94 3.25
C ARG A 7 8.10 13.67 2.91
N ARG A 8 8.61 12.51 3.34
CA ARG A 8 9.99 12.08 3.06
C ARG A 8 10.05 11.58 1.61
N HIS A 9 10.51 12.44 0.70
CA HIS A 9 10.91 12.02 -0.64
C HIS A 9 12.19 11.18 -0.51
N PHE A 10 12.15 9.91 -0.92
CA PHE A 10 13.35 9.06 -0.93
C PHE A 10 13.85 8.89 -2.36
N LYS A 11 15.12 9.23 -2.61
CA LYS A 11 15.83 8.85 -3.84
C LYS A 11 16.44 7.48 -3.59
N SER A 12 15.84 6.42 -4.16
CA SER A 12 16.50 5.12 -4.20
C SER A 12 17.60 5.14 -5.26
N LEU A 13 18.86 5.01 -4.85
CA LEU A 13 19.96 4.67 -5.74
C LEU A 13 20.00 3.14 -5.82
N PHE A 14 19.59 2.58 -6.96
CA PHE A 14 19.85 1.18 -7.26
C PHE A 14 21.36 1.01 -7.40
N ALA A 15 22.03 0.60 -6.33
CA ALA A 15 23.41 0.13 -6.41
C ALA A 15 23.38 -1.21 -7.13
N ASN A 16 23.70 -1.20 -8.42
CA ASN A 16 23.95 -2.41 -9.19
C ASN A 16 25.06 -3.20 -8.46
N TYR A 17 24.73 -4.41 -8.01
CA TYR A 17 25.70 -5.40 -7.61
C TYR A 17 26.69 -5.56 -8.78
N SER A 18 27.95 -5.25 -8.54
CA SER A 18 29.01 -5.02 -9.54
C SER A 18 29.56 -6.29 -10.20
N ALA A 19 28.71 -7.30 -10.45
CA ALA A 19 29.13 -8.61 -10.97
C ALA A 19 28.43 -9.02 -12.28
N SER A 20 27.68 -8.15 -12.94
CA SER A 20 27.00 -8.50 -14.20
C SER A 20 27.19 -7.41 -15.27
N PRO A 21 28.00 -7.67 -16.31
CA PRO A 21 28.14 -6.75 -17.43
C PRO A 21 26.82 -6.76 -18.23
N GLY A 22 26.14 -5.62 -18.32
CA GLY A 22 24.93 -5.49 -19.14
C GLY A 22 23.78 -4.66 -18.55
N LEU A 23 23.89 -4.14 -17.32
CA LEU A 23 22.85 -3.26 -16.76
C LEU A 23 23.03 -1.84 -17.31
N SER A 24 22.18 -1.48 -18.28
CA SER A 24 21.97 -0.12 -18.76
C SER A 24 21.83 0.88 -17.61
N ALA A 25 22.25 2.12 -17.82
CA ALA A 25 22.20 3.22 -16.86
C ALA A 25 21.00 3.12 -15.90
N ALA A 26 21.28 3.06 -14.59
CA ALA A 26 20.25 2.91 -13.56
C ALA A 26 19.12 3.93 -13.79
N LEU A 27 17.94 3.43 -14.19
CA LEU A 27 16.76 4.25 -14.43
C LEU A 27 16.33 4.88 -13.09
N LYS A 28 16.49 6.19 -12.96
CA LYS A 28 16.07 6.95 -11.78
C LYS A 28 14.61 7.33 -11.96
N ILE A 29 13.72 6.67 -11.23
CA ILE A 29 12.28 6.98 -11.24
C ILE A 29 11.91 7.64 -9.91
N PRO A 30 11.30 8.83 -9.92
CA PRO A 30 10.79 9.45 -8.70
C PRO A 30 9.60 8.64 -8.16
N GLY A 31 9.63 8.36 -6.86
CA GLY A 31 8.58 7.60 -6.18
C GLY A 31 8.18 8.23 -4.85
N ILE A 32 6.97 7.89 -4.41
CA ILE A 32 6.39 8.33 -3.14
C ILE A 32 6.41 7.13 -2.20
N PHE A 33 7.09 7.29 -1.06
CA PHE A 33 7.07 6.31 0.01
C PHE A 33 5.65 6.20 0.59
N ARG A 34 5.16 4.98 0.77
CA ARG A 34 3.81 4.71 1.28
C ARG A 34 3.82 4.08 2.65
N HIS A 35 4.42 2.90 2.77
CA HIS A 35 4.41 2.14 4.01
C HIS A 35 5.78 1.48 4.26
N TYR A 36 6.13 1.34 5.53
CA TYR A 36 7.25 0.51 5.98
C TYR A 36 6.74 -0.57 6.93
N ASP A 37 6.97 -1.81 6.52
CA ASP A 37 6.70 -3.01 7.28
C ASP A 37 7.99 -3.43 7.99
N ALA A 38 8.02 -3.16 9.30
CA ALA A 38 9.16 -3.45 10.14
C ALA A 38 9.43 -4.95 10.31
N SER A 39 8.38 -5.77 10.32
CA SER A 39 8.46 -7.23 10.51
C SER A 39 9.23 -7.87 9.36
N HIS A 40 8.96 -7.42 8.13
CA HIS A 40 9.61 -7.94 6.94
C HIS A 40 10.71 -7.02 6.38
N ARG A 41 11.00 -5.90 7.06
CA ARG A 41 12.04 -4.91 6.71
C ARG A 41 11.94 -4.43 5.27
N GLN A 42 10.72 -4.08 4.90
CA GLN A 42 10.35 -3.74 3.53
C GLN A 42 9.53 -2.48 3.51
N PHE A 43 9.68 -1.71 2.43
CA PHE A 43 8.81 -0.57 2.18
C PHE A 43 8.13 -0.70 0.83
N THR A 44 7.04 0.04 0.70
CA THR A 44 6.30 0.19 -0.55
C THR A 44 6.39 1.63 -1.03
N CYS A 45 6.47 1.76 -2.35
CA CYS A 45 6.42 3.04 -3.03
C CYS A 45 5.41 2.98 -4.17
N THR A 46 4.93 4.14 -4.58
CA THR A 46 4.21 4.34 -5.85
C THR A 46 5.00 5.31 -6.71
N LEU A 47 4.71 5.35 -8.01
CA LEU A 47 5.28 6.36 -8.90
C LEU A 47 4.76 7.75 -8.52
N MET A 48 5.61 8.76 -8.65
CA MET A 48 5.22 10.15 -8.39
C MET A 48 4.13 10.63 -9.37
N ASP A 49 4.18 10.16 -10.62
CA ASP A 49 3.21 10.50 -11.66
C ASP A 49 1.81 9.94 -11.37
N ASP A 50 1.73 8.87 -10.56
CA ASP A 50 0.47 8.23 -10.18
C ASP A 50 -0.22 8.93 -8.99
N GLU A 51 0.39 9.95 -8.36
CA GLU A 51 -0.16 10.60 -7.16
C GLU A 51 -1.54 11.22 -7.43
N ARG A 52 -1.71 11.91 -8.57
CA ARG A 52 -3.01 12.51 -8.93
C ARG A 52 -4.10 11.46 -9.13
N LEU A 53 -3.73 10.29 -9.65
CA LEU A 53 -4.64 9.17 -9.85
C LEU A 53 -4.99 8.52 -8.50
N TYR A 54 -4.03 8.44 -7.58
CA TYR A 54 -4.26 7.98 -6.21
C TYR A 54 -5.20 8.92 -5.45
N ASP A 55 -4.98 10.24 -5.52
CA ASP A 55 -5.85 11.23 -4.88
C ASP A 55 -7.28 11.16 -5.44
N ALA A 56 -7.43 11.00 -6.77
CA ALA A 56 -8.73 10.81 -7.40
C ALA A 56 -9.42 9.52 -6.94
N LEU A 57 -8.68 8.43 -6.77
CA LEU A 57 -9.22 7.19 -6.20
C LEU A 57 -9.71 7.41 -4.76
N GLN A 58 -8.92 8.08 -3.91
CA GLN A 58 -9.29 8.34 -2.52
C GLN A 58 -10.57 9.20 -2.43
N MET A 59 -10.68 10.23 -3.26
CA MET A 59 -11.92 11.02 -3.35
C MET A 59 -13.12 10.16 -3.75
N GLN A 60 -12.99 9.32 -4.78
CA GLN A 60 -14.08 8.43 -5.22
C GLN A 60 -14.46 7.40 -4.15
N MET A 61 -13.48 6.83 -3.44
CA MET A 61 -13.75 5.92 -2.34
C MET A 61 -14.51 6.63 -1.22
N ASN A 62 -14.08 7.82 -0.84
CA ASN A 62 -14.79 8.61 0.16
C ASN A 62 -16.22 8.94 -0.29
N GLU A 63 -16.42 9.37 -1.54
CA GLU A 63 -17.77 9.66 -2.06
C GLU A 63 -18.70 8.44 -2.00
N ILE A 64 -18.19 7.25 -2.33
CA ILE A 64 -18.98 6.01 -2.33
C ILE A 64 -19.27 5.51 -0.91
N TYR A 65 -18.29 5.61 -0.01
CA TYR A 65 -18.37 4.96 1.31
C TYR A 65 -18.62 5.91 2.49
N SER A 66 -18.73 7.23 2.27
CA SER A 66 -19.07 8.19 3.36
C SER A 66 -20.51 8.08 3.85
N ASN A 67 -21.40 7.46 3.07
CA ASN A 67 -22.76 7.15 3.53
C ASN A 67 -22.80 5.70 4.03
N GLU A 68 -22.43 5.51 5.31
CA GLU A 68 -22.31 4.19 5.94
C GLU A 68 -23.60 3.35 5.84
N ASN A 69 -24.77 3.99 5.77
CA ASN A 69 -26.07 3.33 5.66
C ASN A 69 -26.31 2.61 4.32
N GLU A 70 -25.57 2.99 3.27
CA GLU A 70 -25.66 2.38 1.93
C GLU A 70 -24.51 1.38 1.67
N CYS A 71 -23.57 1.27 2.61
CA CYS A 71 -22.39 0.44 2.46
C CYS A 71 -22.71 -1.03 2.75
N ASN A 72 -22.73 -1.84 1.69
CA ASN A 72 -22.98 -3.27 1.82
C ASN A 72 -21.77 -3.99 2.43
N VAL A 73 -21.90 -4.46 3.67
CA VAL A 73 -20.94 -5.38 4.29
C VAL A 73 -20.80 -6.65 3.44
N ALA A 74 -19.57 -7.13 3.28
CA ALA A 74 -19.28 -8.33 2.49
C ALA A 74 -19.68 -9.60 3.26
N LEU A 75 -20.90 -10.09 3.02
CA LEU A 75 -21.42 -11.31 3.66
C LEU A 75 -20.60 -12.58 3.36
N ARG A 76 -19.91 -12.61 2.20
CA ARG A 76 -19.08 -13.73 1.76
C ARG A 76 -17.68 -13.25 1.40
N VAL A 77 -16.81 -13.22 2.41
CA VAL A 77 -15.39 -12.93 2.23
C VAL A 77 -14.65 -14.17 1.75
N LYS A 78 -13.84 -14.01 0.70
CA LYS A 78 -13.05 -15.07 0.07
C LYS A 78 -11.58 -14.70 0.11
N ARG A 79 -10.73 -15.72 0.24
CA ARG A 79 -9.29 -15.59 0.05
C ARG A 79 -9.00 -15.02 -1.34
N MET A 80 -8.02 -14.12 -1.43
CA MET A 80 -7.65 -13.34 -2.61
C MET A 80 -8.73 -12.37 -3.13
N GLY A 81 -9.89 -12.28 -2.48
CA GLY A 81 -10.92 -11.31 -2.82
C GLY A 81 -10.49 -9.88 -2.51
N ILE A 82 -11.00 -8.93 -3.30
CA ILE A 82 -10.76 -7.49 -3.11
C ILE A 82 -12.04 -6.85 -2.56
N TYR A 83 -11.88 -6.08 -1.49
CA TYR A 83 -12.93 -5.45 -0.71
C TYR A 83 -12.58 -3.99 -0.43
N ALA A 84 -13.51 -3.23 0.15
CA ALA A 84 -13.24 -1.95 0.77
C ALA A 84 -13.16 -2.10 2.29
N ALA A 85 -12.29 -1.33 2.94
CA ALA A 85 -12.21 -1.25 4.39
C ALA A 85 -11.79 0.16 4.83
N HIS A 86 -12.26 0.56 6.01
CA HIS A 86 -11.83 1.81 6.63
C HIS A 86 -10.60 1.54 7.50
N VAL A 87 -9.45 2.11 7.11
CA VAL A 87 -8.13 1.81 7.68
C VAL A 87 -7.39 3.12 7.93
N ASN A 88 -7.02 3.38 9.18
CA ASN A 88 -6.31 4.60 9.58
C ASN A 88 -6.99 5.87 9.06
N ASP A 89 -8.30 5.99 9.31
CA ASP A 89 -9.13 7.14 8.92
C ASP A 89 -9.23 7.37 7.39
N SER A 90 -9.12 6.30 6.61
CA SER A 90 -9.26 6.37 5.15
C SER A 90 -9.84 5.09 4.57
N TRP A 91 -10.71 5.23 3.57
CA TRP A 91 -11.22 4.10 2.81
C TRP A 91 -10.17 3.55 1.85
N LYS A 92 -9.91 2.24 1.93
CA LYS A 92 -8.88 1.58 1.12
C LYS A 92 -9.42 0.35 0.41
N ARG A 93 -8.91 0.12 -0.79
CA ARG A 93 -9.05 -1.19 -1.45
C ARG A 93 -8.14 -2.17 -0.70
N VAL A 94 -8.69 -3.29 -0.25
CA VAL A 94 -7.95 -4.30 0.51
C VAL A 94 -8.10 -5.66 -0.14
N ARG A 95 -7.04 -6.45 -0.14
CA ARG A 95 -7.04 -7.84 -0.58
C ARG A 95 -6.90 -8.76 0.62
N VAL A 96 -7.75 -9.77 0.70
CA VAL A 96 -7.68 -10.77 1.77
C VAL A 96 -6.65 -11.84 1.41
N ASP A 97 -5.62 -12.01 2.25
CA ASP A 97 -4.58 -13.03 2.05
C ASP A 97 -4.91 -14.33 2.80
N GLN A 98 -5.42 -14.20 4.03
CA GLN A 98 -5.80 -15.33 4.88
C GLN A 98 -7.08 -15.00 5.67
N ILE A 99 -7.89 -16.03 5.92
CA ILE A 99 -9.09 -15.96 6.77
C ILE A 99 -8.91 -16.95 7.90
N ASP A 100 -9.03 -16.47 9.14
CA ASP A 100 -9.17 -17.28 10.33
C ASP A 100 -10.67 -17.37 10.66
N TYR A 101 -11.25 -18.55 10.50
CA TYR A 101 -12.67 -18.79 10.72
C TYR A 101 -13.04 -18.94 12.19
N ASP A 102 -12.07 -19.26 13.05
CA ASP A 102 -12.30 -19.42 14.49
C ASP A 102 -12.44 -18.04 15.15
N THR A 103 -11.59 -17.09 14.74
CA THR A 103 -11.59 -15.72 15.29
C THR A 103 -12.35 -14.70 14.42
N ASN A 104 -12.83 -15.11 13.25
CA ASN A 104 -13.40 -14.23 12.22
C ASN A 104 -12.46 -13.07 11.79
N GLN A 105 -11.15 -13.25 11.94
CA GLN A 105 -10.14 -12.28 11.54
C GLN A 105 -9.64 -12.58 10.13
N CYS A 106 -9.36 -11.53 9.37
CA CYS A 106 -8.76 -11.59 8.05
C CYS A 106 -7.39 -10.91 8.09
N SER A 107 -6.37 -11.61 7.58
CA SER A 107 -5.11 -10.94 7.23
C SER A 107 -5.28 -10.30 5.86
N ILE A 108 -5.06 -9.00 5.77
CA ILE A 108 -5.31 -8.20 4.57
C ILE A 108 -4.08 -7.40 4.17
N GLU A 109 -3.99 -7.10 2.88
CA GLU A 109 -3.06 -6.11 2.31
C GLU A 109 -3.88 -4.97 1.71
N THR A 110 -3.56 -3.73 2.06
CA THR A 110 -4.07 -2.57 1.32
C THR A 110 -3.47 -2.58 -0.09
N VAL A 111 -4.33 -2.64 -1.10
CA VAL A 111 -3.90 -2.87 -2.49
C VAL A 111 -3.01 -1.73 -2.98
N ASP A 112 -3.25 -0.51 -2.52
CA ASP A 112 -2.68 0.70 -3.08
C ASP A 112 -1.41 1.17 -2.38
N ASP A 113 -1.27 0.89 -1.08
CA ASP A 113 -0.11 1.27 -0.28
C ASP A 113 0.66 0.08 0.32
N GLY A 114 0.14 -1.15 0.21
CA GLY A 114 0.84 -2.40 0.57
C GLY A 114 1.06 -2.62 2.07
N GLN A 115 0.28 -1.94 2.91
CA GLN A 115 0.21 -2.15 4.35
C GLN A 115 -0.47 -3.49 4.66
N LEU A 116 0.18 -4.31 5.49
CA LEU A 116 -0.34 -5.59 5.96
C LEU A 116 -0.97 -5.44 7.35
N LEU A 117 -2.22 -5.90 7.49
CA LEU A 117 -3.03 -5.69 8.70
C LEU A 117 -3.89 -6.91 9.01
N LYS A 118 -4.45 -6.94 10.21
CA LYS A 118 -5.57 -7.82 10.56
C LYS A 118 -6.81 -6.98 10.82
N LEU A 119 -7.93 -7.38 10.25
CA LEU A 119 -9.24 -6.76 10.45
C LEU A 119 -10.29 -7.85 10.68
N SER A 120 -11.36 -7.52 11.38
CA SER A 120 -12.53 -8.36 11.45
C SER A 120 -13.11 -8.54 10.05
N ARG A 121 -13.57 -9.75 9.73
CA ARG A 121 -14.29 -10.03 8.48
C ARG A 121 -15.51 -9.12 8.30
N TYR A 122 -16.10 -8.66 9.41
CA TYR A 122 -17.27 -7.77 9.42
C TYR A 122 -16.94 -6.31 9.10
N GLU A 123 -15.66 -5.95 9.05
CA GLU A 123 -15.17 -4.62 8.65
C GLU A 123 -14.86 -4.54 7.15
N LEU A 124 -15.16 -5.60 6.40
CA LEU A 124 -14.97 -5.67 4.96
C LEU A 124 -16.28 -5.38 4.24
N PHE A 125 -16.23 -4.46 3.29
CA PHE A 125 -17.37 -4.03 2.47
C PHE A 125 -17.19 -4.50 1.04
N VAL A 126 -18.31 -4.75 0.35
CA VAL A 126 -18.29 -5.08 -1.08
C VAL A 126 -17.63 -3.93 -1.83
N LEU A 127 -16.60 -4.25 -2.63
CA LEU A 127 -15.94 -3.23 -3.44
C LEU A 127 -16.86 -2.79 -4.58
N HIS A 128 -17.12 -1.49 -4.69
CA HIS A 128 -17.93 -0.94 -5.76
C HIS A 128 -17.25 -1.19 -7.13
N PRO A 129 -17.94 -1.71 -8.16
CA PRO A 129 -17.32 -2.12 -9.43
C PRO A 129 -16.48 -1.04 -10.12
N LYS A 130 -16.89 0.24 -10.03
CA LYS A 130 -16.13 1.39 -10.57
C LYS A 130 -14.70 1.48 -10.02
N LEU A 131 -14.48 1.03 -8.78
CA LEU A 131 -13.18 1.09 -8.10
C LEU A 131 -12.23 -0.05 -8.52
N LEU A 132 -12.75 -1.12 -9.13
CA LEU A 132 -11.94 -2.16 -9.77
C LEU A 132 -11.42 -1.73 -11.15
N THR A 133 -12.24 -0.96 -11.88
CA THR A 133 -11.93 -0.51 -13.25
C THR A 133 -11.33 0.90 -13.30
N ASN A 134 -11.03 1.51 -12.15
CA ASN A 134 -10.43 2.85 -12.09
C ASN A 134 -9.03 2.88 -12.75
N GLN A 135 -8.64 4.07 -13.21
CA GLN A 135 -7.35 4.31 -13.88
C GLN A 135 -6.13 4.10 -12.98
N TYR A 136 -6.27 4.30 -11.67
CA TYR A 136 -5.25 3.93 -10.69
C TYR A 136 -5.19 2.40 -10.54
N LYS A 137 -4.34 1.80 -11.37
CA LYS A 137 -3.88 0.44 -11.23
C LYS A 137 -2.58 0.49 -10.44
N ARG A 138 -2.35 -0.43 -9.51
CA ARG A 138 -1.06 -0.51 -8.78
C ARG A 138 0.06 -0.78 -9.79
N THR A 139 0.65 0.27 -10.33
CA THR A 139 1.82 0.21 -11.19
C THR A 139 3.04 0.09 -10.27
N PHE A 140 3.40 -1.16 -9.99
CA PHE A 140 4.65 -1.55 -9.34
C PHE A 140 4.78 -1.15 -7.85
N GLY A 141 4.21 -1.98 -6.97
CA GLY A 141 4.73 -2.05 -5.60
C GLY A 141 6.10 -2.72 -5.62
N VAL A 142 7.18 -1.93 -5.71
CA VAL A 142 8.54 -2.48 -5.67
C VAL A 142 8.86 -2.84 -4.22
N ARG A 143 8.99 -4.14 -3.94
CA ARG A 143 9.42 -4.67 -2.64
C ARG A 143 10.93 -4.50 -2.52
N PHE A 144 11.37 -3.52 -1.75
CA PHE A 144 12.77 -3.40 -1.39
C PHE A 144 13.02 -4.08 -0.06
N VAL A 145 13.82 -5.15 -0.06
CA VAL A 145 14.32 -5.76 1.19
C VAL A 145 15.59 -5.02 1.56
N LEU A 146 15.60 -4.32 2.70
CA LEU A 146 16.83 -3.70 3.19
C LEU A 146 17.85 -4.81 3.52
N PRO A 147 19.07 -4.77 2.95
CA PRO A 147 20.10 -5.74 3.32
C PRO A 147 20.37 -5.65 4.82
N ARG A 148 20.56 -6.79 5.47
CA ARG A 148 20.91 -6.85 6.89
C ARG A 148 22.19 -6.03 7.08
N LYS A 149 22.12 -4.92 7.83
CA LYS A 149 23.32 -4.26 8.37
C LYS A 149 24.01 -5.24 9.33
N CYS A 150 24.99 -6.00 8.83
CA CYS A 150 26.12 -6.38 9.67
C CYS A 150 26.96 -5.12 9.86
N GLY A 151 26.91 -4.56 11.06
CA GLY A 151 27.71 -3.46 11.59
C GLY A 151 28.41 -2.54 10.59
N SER A 152 27.79 -1.42 10.22
CA SER A 152 28.52 -0.18 9.92
C SER A 152 27.57 1.02 9.91
N ILE A 153 28.05 2.07 10.56
CA ILE A 153 27.41 3.35 10.85
C ILE A 153 27.02 4.06 9.55
N PHE A 154 25.82 4.64 9.49
CA PHE A 154 25.53 5.69 8.52
C PHE A 154 25.09 6.92 9.31
N SER A 155 25.86 8.00 9.15
CA SER A 155 25.53 9.35 9.58
C SER A 155 24.40 9.89 8.70
N ILE A 156 23.42 10.52 9.35
CA ILE A 156 22.44 11.38 8.70
C ILE A 156 23.14 12.72 8.50
N ILE A 157 23.29 13.15 7.25
CA ILE A 157 23.67 14.54 6.95
C ILE A 157 22.35 15.32 6.83
N ASN A 158 22.19 16.32 7.70
CA ASN A 158 21.09 17.29 7.67
C ASN A 158 21.17 18.19 6.43
#